data_AF-A0A9E5GB96-F1
#
_entry.id   AF-A0A9E5GB96-F1
#
_cell.length_a   1.000
_cell.length_b   1.000
_cell.length_c   1.000
_cell.angle_alpha   90.00
_cell.angle_beta   90.00
_cell.angle_gamma   90.00
#
_symmetry.space_group_name_H-M   'P 1'
#
loop_
_entity.id
_entity.type
_entity.pdbx_description
1 polymer ?
#
loop_
_entity_poly.entity_id
_entity_poly.type
_entity_poly.pdbx_seq_one_letter_code
_entity_poly.pdbx_strand_id
1 'polypeptide(L)'
;MLLLGETASGDIAPYIEYFGAGSSLPRDMALFAARLNADAFQKWEENADVLIRECEQLADNGSSALFEVKAADKMSGFIPILYADAKTQSVSSESLALLYDAKPFVICKEDAAQLVLLLCGKSNTLTLTAENYNAKTQSVSIARSANKKSLDVRLNAKLLYVTENGEVLKGERLEAALTALNSHTNELLAQLNSLTFESERDIFGFSWWYSMRQTAGEKPESVSLSCELQADE
;
A
#
# COMPACT_ATOMS: atom_id res chain seq x y z
N MET A 1 -15.19 2.58 12.43
CA MET A 1 -13.75 2.27 12.43
C MET A 1 -13.50 1.04 13.29
N LEU A 2 -12.61 0.13 12.89
CA LEU A 2 -12.14 -0.99 13.71
C LEU A 2 -10.62 -0.86 13.93
N LEU A 3 -10.17 -0.84 15.18
CA LEU A 3 -8.75 -0.79 15.57
C LEU A 3 -8.34 -2.14 16.15
N LEU A 4 -7.40 -2.82 15.51
CA LEU A 4 -6.90 -4.12 15.95
C LEU A 4 -5.59 -3.96 16.72
N GLY A 5 -5.56 -4.41 17.97
CA GLY A 5 -4.34 -4.44 18.78
C GLY A 5 -3.29 -5.41 18.23
N GLU A 6 -2.05 -5.31 18.73
CA GLU A 6 -0.91 -6.09 18.22
C GLU A 6 -1.14 -7.61 18.26
N THR A 7 -1.86 -8.13 19.24
CA THR A 7 -2.21 -9.57 19.35
C THR A 7 -3.36 -10.00 18.43
N ALA A 8 -4.31 -9.11 18.16
CA ALA A 8 -5.41 -9.33 17.21
C ALA A 8 -4.93 -9.35 15.75
N SER A 9 -3.68 -8.94 15.50
CA SER A 9 -3.11 -8.91 14.15
C SER A 9 -2.79 -10.30 13.58
N GLY A 10 -2.72 -11.37 14.37
CA GLY A 10 -2.34 -12.69 13.84
C GLY A 10 -3.36 -13.33 12.88
N ASP A 11 -4.65 -13.09 13.12
CA ASP A 11 -5.78 -13.48 12.25
C ASP A 11 -6.92 -12.51 12.53
N ILE A 12 -7.30 -11.73 11.51
CA ILE A 12 -8.28 -10.66 11.70
C ILE A 12 -9.72 -11.10 11.41
N ALA A 13 -9.91 -12.30 10.84
CA ALA A 13 -11.24 -12.80 10.48
C ALA A 13 -12.22 -12.82 11.66
N PRO A 14 -11.86 -13.36 12.85
CA PRO A 14 -12.80 -13.45 13.96
C PRO A 14 -13.30 -12.07 14.43
N TYR A 15 -12.46 -11.04 14.34
CA TYR A 15 -12.83 -9.68 14.72
C TYR A 15 -13.76 -9.06 13.68
N ILE A 16 -13.43 -9.19 12.39
CA ILE A 16 -14.28 -8.72 11.30
C ILE A 16 -15.66 -9.41 11.33
N GLU A 17 -15.68 -10.73 11.54
CA GLU A 17 -16.92 -11.51 11.67
C GLU A 17 -17.72 -11.08 12.91
N TYR A 18 -17.08 -10.95 14.07
CA TYR A 18 -17.75 -10.51 15.31
C TYR A 18 -18.42 -9.14 15.16
N PHE A 19 -17.70 -8.17 14.58
CA PHE A 19 -18.24 -6.82 14.35
C PHE A 19 -19.16 -6.73 13.12
N GLY A 20 -19.16 -7.74 12.24
CA GLY A 20 -20.01 -7.84 11.05
C GLY A 20 -21.25 -8.73 11.20
N ALA A 21 -21.38 -9.53 12.26
CA ALA A 21 -22.39 -10.58 12.41
C ALA A 21 -23.83 -10.11 12.74
N GLY A 22 -24.17 -8.84 12.52
CA GLY A 22 -25.55 -8.32 12.65
C GLY A 22 -26.11 -7.66 11.39
N SER A 23 -25.24 -7.31 10.44
CA SER A 23 -25.54 -6.61 9.20
C SER A 23 -24.24 -6.59 8.41
N SER A 24 -24.30 -6.74 7.08
CA SER A 24 -23.15 -6.52 6.19
C SER A 24 -22.30 -5.36 6.70
N LEU A 25 -20.99 -5.59 6.92
CA LEU A 25 -20.06 -4.52 7.29
C LEU A 25 -20.41 -3.29 6.45
N PRO A 26 -20.61 -2.12 7.07
CA PRO A 26 -20.84 -0.90 6.33
C PRO A 26 -19.80 -0.80 5.22
N ARG A 27 -20.22 -0.54 3.97
CA ARG A 27 -19.31 -0.44 2.82
C ARG A 27 -18.17 0.55 3.04
N ASP A 28 -18.34 1.46 4.00
CA ASP A 28 -17.43 2.54 4.34
C ASP A 28 -16.75 2.34 5.71
N MET A 29 -16.69 1.11 6.25
CA MET A 29 -15.95 0.85 7.49
C MET A 29 -14.44 0.92 7.25
N ALA A 30 -13.77 1.92 7.83
CA ALA A 30 -12.31 1.96 7.90
C ALA A 30 -11.79 0.97 8.97
N LEU A 31 -10.78 0.18 8.62
CA LEU A 31 -10.13 -0.78 9.52
C LEU A 31 -8.62 -0.50 9.57
N PHE A 32 -8.06 -0.53 10.77
CA PHE A 32 -6.65 -0.22 11.01
C PHE A 32 -6.05 -1.25 11.96
N ALA A 33 -4.81 -1.62 11.71
CA ALA A 33 -4.00 -2.32 12.70
C ALA A 33 -3.27 -1.28 13.55
N ALA A 34 -3.39 -1.34 14.87
CA ALA A 34 -2.71 -0.44 15.78
C ALA A 34 -1.62 -1.19 16.53
N ARG A 35 -0.36 -0.76 16.39
CA ARG A 35 0.73 -1.25 17.24
C ARG A 35 0.76 -0.46 18.55
N LEU A 36 -0.23 -0.75 19.40
CA LEU A 36 -0.32 -0.19 20.73
C LEU A 36 0.12 -1.25 21.74
N ASN A 37 1.16 -0.97 22.51
CA ASN A 37 1.41 -1.71 23.74
C ASN A 37 0.38 -1.29 24.82
N ALA A 38 0.29 -2.03 25.92
CA ALA A 38 -0.73 -1.79 26.95
C ALA A 38 -0.69 -0.35 27.51
N ASP A 39 0.51 0.20 27.73
CA ASP A 39 0.69 1.56 28.25
C ASP A 39 0.26 2.63 27.23
N ALA A 40 0.54 2.43 25.95
CA ALA A 40 0.09 3.32 24.88
C ALA A 40 -1.43 3.23 24.73
N PHE A 41 -2.00 2.01 24.78
CA PHE A 41 -3.44 1.82 24.72
C PHE A 41 -4.15 2.57 25.84
N GLN A 42 -3.69 2.45 27.08
CA GLN A 42 -4.29 3.15 28.23
C GLN A 42 -4.25 4.68 28.08
N LYS A 43 -3.13 5.23 27.60
CA LYS A 43 -3.01 6.68 27.36
C LYS A 43 -3.89 7.19 26.22
N TRP A 44 -4.08 6.36 25.20
CA TRP A 44 -4.96 6.68 24.08
C TRP A 44 -6.43 6.42 24.40
N GLU A 45 -6.75 5.54 25.34
CA GLU A 45 -8.11 5.35 25.87
C GLU A 45 -8.60 6.64 26.56
N GLU A 46 -7.72 7.32 27.30
CA GLU A 46 -8.00 8.65 27.88
C GLU A 46 -8.18 9.75 26.82
N ASN A 47 -7.76 9.52 25.58
CA ASN A 47 -7.79 10.48 24.47
C ASN A 47 -8.41 9.87 23.20
N ALA A 48 -9.40 8.98 23.35
CA ALA A 48 -9.94 8.19 22.25
C ALA A 48 -10.50 9.07 21.11
N ASP A 49 -11.09 10.21 21.44
CA ASP A 49 -11.63 11.16 20.47
C ASP A 49 -10.53 11.75 19.56
N VAL A 50 -9.33 11.97 20.09
CA VAL A 50 -8.18 12.45 19.30
C VAL A 50 -7.73 11.37 18.34
N LEU A 51 -7.57 10.13 18.83
CA LEU A 51 -7.20 8.99 17.99
C LEU A 51 -8.19 8.78 16.84
N ILE A 52 -9.49 8.82 17.13
CA ILE A 52 -10.55 8.67 16.12
C ILE A 52 -10.43 9.78 15.07
N ARG A 53 -10.32 11.05 15.49
CA ARG A 53 -10.20 12.19 14.58
C ARG A 53 -8.97 12.11 13.68
N GLU A 54 -7.81 11.73 14.23
CA GLU A 54 -6.58 11.58 13.42
C GLU A 54 -6.71 10.40 12.42
N CYS A 55 -7.38 9.31 12.81
CA CYS A 55 -7.66 8.19 11.91
C CYS A 55 -8.64 8.57 10.79
N GLU A 56 -9.67 9.36 11.11
CA GLU A 56 -10.63 9.89 10.13
C GLU A 56 -9.92 10.83 9.15
N GLN A 57 -9.05 11.73 9.63
CA GLN A 57 -8.23 12.59 8.77
C GLN A 57 -7.30 11.78 7.86
N LEU A 58 -6.70 10.69 8.37
CA LEU A 58 -5.91 9.79 7.54
C LEU A 58 -6.78 9.10 6.48
N ALA A 59 -8.01 8.71 6.81
CA ALA A 59 -8.93 8.12 5.84
C ALA A 59 -9.36 9.12 4.75
N ASP A 60 -9.62 10.37 5.13
CA ASP A 60 -10.09 11.45 4.24
C ASP A 60 -8.99 12.01 3.32
N ASN A 61 -7.73 12.06 3.79
CA ASN A 61 -6.60 12.63 3.04
C ASN A 61 -6.09 11.76 1.86
N GLY A 62 -6.89 10.82 1.36
CA GLY A 62 -6.50 9.96 0.25
C GLY A 62 -5.56 8.81 0.64
N SER A 63 -5.14 8.71 1.91
CA SER A 63 -4.67 7.44 2.50
C SER A 63 -5.84 6.50 2.80
N SER A 64 -6.96 6.71 2.09
CA SER A 64 -8.23 6.02 2.24
C SER A 64 -8.00 4.52 2.16
N ALA A 65 -8.00 3.93 3.34
CA ALA A 65 -8.41 2.59 3.64
C ALA A 65 -9.79 2.33 3.02
N LEU A 66 -9.85 2.09 1.71
CA LEU A 66 -10.97 1.37 1.12
C LEU A 66 -10.54 -0.09 1.09
N PHE A 67 -10.85 -0.75 2.21
CA PHE A 67 -10.95 -2.19 2.29
C PHE A 67 -11.80 -2.69 1.13
N GLU A 68 -11.17 -3.28 0.12
CA GLU A 68 -11.87 -4.26 -0.69
C GLU A 68 -11.66 -5.62 -0.03
N VAL A 69 -12.28 -5.84 1.14
CA VAL A 69 -12.54 -7.21 1.55
C VAL A 69 -13.56 -7.74 0.56
N LYS A 70 -13.09 -8.47 -0.46
CA LYS A 70 -13.97 -9.27 -1.28
C LYS A 70 -14.49 -10.42 -0.43
N ALA A 71 -15.54 -10.12 0.35
CA ALA A 71 -16.25 -11.06 1.21
C ALA A 71 -16.79 -12.28 0.42
N ALA A 72 -16.77 -12.24 -0.90
CA ALA A 72 -17.26 -13.30 -1.76
C ALA A 72 -16.37 -14.56 -1.74
N ASP A 73 -15.04 -14.49 -1.54
CA ASP A 73 -14.20 -15.71 -1.72
C ASP A 73 -12.86 -15.80 -0.94
N LYS A 74 -12.49 -14.81 -0.11
CA LYS A 74 -11.39 -14.79 0.90
C LYS A 74 -11.05 -13.33 1.19
N MET A 75 -10.80 -12.96 2.45
CA MET A 75 -10.47 -11.57 2.78
C MET A 75 -9.02 -11.24 2.42
N SER A 76 -8.80 -10.72 1.21
CA SER A 76 -7.47 -10.36 0.72
C SER A 76 -7.39 -8.86 0.41
N GLY A 77 -6.27 -8.23 0.70
CA GLY A 77 -6.10 -6.78 0.55
C GLY A 77 -4.94 -6.23 1.36
N PHE A 78 -5.05 -5.00 1.83
CA PHE A 78 -4.07 -4.37 2.71
C PHE A 78 -4.75 -3.48 3.74
N ILE A 79 -4.11 -3.31 4.90
CA ILE A 79 -4.60 -2.49 6.00
C ILE A 79 -3.51 -1.54 6.46
N PRO A 80 -3.82 -0.26 6.77
CA PRO A 80 -2.83 0.64 7.34
C PRO A 80 -2.47 0.23 8.77
N ILE A 81 -1.18 0.34 9.09
CA ILE A 81 -0.66 0.14 10.44
C ILE A 81 -0.42 1.51 11.06
N LEU A 82 -1.18 1.79 12.11
CA LEU A 82 -1.09 3.03 12.86
C LEU A 82 0.02 2.96 13.91
N TYR A 83 0.81 4.02 13.92
CA TYR A 83 1.78 4.34 14.94
C TYR A 83 1.29 5.57 15.69
N ALA A 84 1.05 5.41 16.98
CA ALA A 84 0.51 6.47 17.80
C ALA A 84 1.57 6.87 18.83
N ASP A 85 2.10 8.09 18.71
CA ASP A 85 3.08 8.61 19.66
C ASP A 85 2.36 9.39 20.76
N ALA A 86 2.30 8.78 21.94
CA ALA A 86 1.66 9.36 23.11
C ALA A 86 2.36 10.65 23.62
N LYS A 87 3.63 10.89 23.28
CA LYS A 87 4.33 12.12 23.69
C LYS A 87 3.94 13.31 22.83
N THR A 88 3.88 13.10 21.51
CA THR A 88 3.53 14.15 20.54
C THR A 88 2.03 14.21 20.25
N GLN A 89 1.25 13.24 20.76
CA GLN A 89 -0.17 13.05 20.46
C GLN A 89 -0.45 12.99 18.96
N SER A 90 0.47 12.38 18.21
CA SER A 90 0.36 12.23 16.76
C SER A 90 0.09 10.78 16.38
N VAL A 91 -0.62 10.61 15.26
CA VAL A 91 -0.87 9.31 14.65
C VAL A 91 -0.35 9.34 13.22
N SER A 92 0.44 8.35 12.84
CA SER A 92 0.95 8.19 11.47
C SER A 92 0.69 6.78 10.94
N SER A 93 0.74 6.66 9.62
CA SER A 93 0.57 5.38 8.92
C SER A 93 1.60 5.27 7.80
N GLU A 94 2.83 4.90 8.17
CA GLU A 94 3.94 4.71 7.20
C GLU A 94 4.06 3.25 6.74
N SER A 95 3.19 2.36 7.25
CA SER A 95 3.26 0.93 6.95
C SER A 95 1.89 0.36 6.64
N LEU A 96 1.88 -0.68 5.82
CA LEU A 96 0.71 -1.46 5.44
C LEU A 96 0.95 -2.94 5.76
N ALA A 97 -0.03 -3.62 6.34
CA ALA A 97 -0.04 -5.07 6.37
C ALA A 97 -0.81 -5.60 5.17
N LEU A 98 -0.20 -6.49 4.39
CA LEU A 98 -0.87 -7.22 3.32
C LEU A 98 -1.57 -8.45 3.89
N LEU A 99 -2.84 -8.61 3.56
CA LEU A 99 -3.70 -9.67 4.03
C LEU A 99 -4.00 -10.66 2.90
N TYR A 100 -3.97 -11.95 3.22
CA TYR A 100 -4.52 -12.98 2.38
C TYR A 100 -5.33 -13.93 3.25
N ASP A 101 -6.59 -14.15 2.90
CA ASP A 101 -7.52 -14.95 3.73
C ASP A 101 -7.56 -14.49 5.20
N ALA A 102 -7.73 -13.17 5.38
CA ALA A 102 -7.78 -12.47 6.67
C ALA A 102 -6.53 -12.58 7.55
N LYS A 103 -5.41 -13.10 7.02
CA LYS A 103 -4.15 -13.23 7.76
C LYS A 103 -3.10 -12.30 7.16
N PRO A 104 -2.46 -11.45 7.97
CA PRO A 104 -1.33 -10.71 7.47
C PRO A 104 -0.17 -11.67 7.20
N PHE A 105 0.48 -11.44 6.08
CA PHE A 105 1.63 -12.24 5.67
C PHE A 105 2.89 -11.40 5.41
N VAL A 106 2.72 -10.10 5.18
CA VAL A 106 3.80 -9.13 4.93
C VAL A 106 3.44 -7.80 5.55
N ILE A 107 4.44 -7.11 6.11
CA ILE A 107 4.34 -5.70 6.48
C ILE A 107 5.23 -4.91 5.52
N CYS A 108 4.62 -4.07 4.69
CA CYS A 108 5.30 -3.12 3.81
C CYS A 108 5.52 -1.81 4.58
N LYS A 109 6.70 -1.22 4.47
CA LYS A 109 7.04 0.08 5.05
C LYS A 109 7.46 1.05 3.96
N GLU A 110 7.38 2.34 4.23
CA GLU A 110 8.00 3.40 3.44
C GLU A 110 7.67 3.26 1.93
N ASP A 111 8.69 3.16 1.08
CA ASP A 111 8.56 3.05 -0.38
C ASP A 111 7.68 1.86 -0.81
N ALA A 112 7.83 0.70 -0.16
CA ALA A 112 7.04 -0.49 -0.48
C ALA A 112 5.55 -0.27 -0.17
N ALA A 113 5.23 0.44 0.92
CA ALA A 113 3.85 0.78 1.26
C ALA A 113 3.24 1.74 0.22
N GLN A 114 4.01 2.73 -0.24
CA GLN A 114 3.55 3.64 -1.30
C GLN A 114 3.35 2.93 -2.64
N LEU A 115 4.22 1.99 -3.00
CA LEU A 115 4.05 1.16 -4.21
C LEU A 115 2.78 0.30 -4.16
N VAL A 116 2.43 -0.25 -2.99
CA VAL A 116 1.16 -0.97 -2.80
C VAL A 116 -0.03 -0.05 -3.06
N LEU A 117 -0.02 1.17 -2.50
CA LEU A 117 -1.09 2.15 -2.73
C LEU A 117 -1.22 2.53 -4.22
N LEU A 118 -0.10 2.67 -4.92
CA LEU A 118 -0.09 2.89 -6.37
C LEU A 118 -0.71 1.72 -7.12
N LEU A 119 -0.24 0.49 -6.90
CA LEU A 119 -0.74 -0.70 -7.62
C LEU A 119 -2.24 -0.94 -7.41
N CYS A 120 -2.76 -0.59 -6.22
CA CYS A 120 -4.18 -0.62 -5.87
C CYS A 120 -4.99 0.57 -6.38
N GLY A 121 -4.36 1.54 -7.07
CA GLY A 121 -5.02 2.73 -7.59
C GLY A 121 -5.51 3.70 -6.51
N LYS A 122 -4.90 3.67 -5.32
CA LYS A 122 -5.22 4.55 -4.17
C LYS A 122 -4.33 5.77 -4.07
N SER A 123 -3.20 5.78 -4.77
CA SER A 123 -2.35 6.95 -4.95
C SER A 123 -2.04 7.15 -6.42
N ASN A 124 -1.67 8.38 -6.76
CA ASN A 124 -1.05 8.76 -8.04
C ASN A 124 0.26 9.53 -7.82
N THR A 125 0.82 9.48 -6.62
CA THR A 125 2.11 10.08 -6.27
C THR A 125 2.95 9.11 -5.45
N LEU A 126 4.25 9.35 -5.48
CA LEU A 126 5.29 8.52 -4.89
C LEU A 126 6.39 9.43 -4.36
N THR A 127 6.82 9.15 -3.13
CA THR A 127 8.07 9.65 -2.56
C THR A 127 8.99 8.45 -2.37
N LEU A 128 10.23 8.53 -2.81
CA LEU A 128 11.21 7.45 -2.74
C LEU A 128 12.46 7.90 -2.02
N THR A 129 13.06 6.97 -1.31
CA THR A 129 14.38 7.16 -0.71
C THR A 129 15.26 5.98 -1.09
N ALA A 130 16.27 6.22 -1.93
CA ALA A 130 17.24 5.21 -2.33
C ALA A 130 18.66 5.74 -2.07
N GLU A 131 19.44 5.00 -1.28
CA GLU A 131 20.78 5.41 -0.86
C GLU A 131 20.77 6.79 -0.15
N ASN A 132 21.29 7.83 -0.81
CA ASN A 132 21.29 9.22 -0.38
C ASN A 132 20.37 10.11 -1.24
N TYR A 133 19.64 9.53 -2.18
CA TYR A 133 18.71 10.20 -3.07
C TYR A 133 17.29 10.18 -2.51
N ASN A 134 16.63 11.33 -2.55
CA ASN A 134 15.22 11.47 -2.25
C ASN A 134 14.50 11.99 -3.49
N ALA A 135 13.41 11.36 -3.86
CA ALA A 135 12.65 11.76 -5.04
C ALA A 135 11.17 11.93 -4.68
N LYS A 136 10.54 12.92 -5.28
CA LYS A 136 9.10 13.12 -5.21
C LYS A 136 8.53 13.18 -6.61
N THR A 137 7.50 12.39 -6.90
CA THR A 137 6.81 12.46 -8.19
C THR A 137 5.78 13.57 -8.18
N GLN A 138 5.62 14.25 -9.31
CA GLN A 138 4.45 15.06 -9.59
C GLN A 138 3.21 14.18 -9.84
N SER A 139 3.38 13.10 -10.60
CA SER A 139 2.31 12.16 -10.91
C SER A 139 2.85 10.79 -11.32
N VAL A 140 2.06 9.76 -11.07
CA VAL A 140 2.30 8.37 -11.48
C VAL A 140 1.06 7.87 -12.20
N SER A 141 1.26 7.29 -13.37
CA SER A 141 0.24 6.62 -14.16
C SER A 141 0.53 5.13 -14.26
N ILE A 142 -0.52 4.30 -14.38
CA ILE A 142 -0.37 2.85 -14.45
C ILE A 142 -0.83 2.38 -15.82
N ALA A 143 0.11 1.89 -16.62
CA ALA A 143 -0.18 1.19 -17.86
C ALA A 143 -0.30 -0.32 -17.58
N ARG A 144 -1.30 -0.96 -18.19
CA ARG A 144 -1.50 -2.41 -18.10
C ARG A 144 -1.65 -2.96 -19.51
N SER A 145 -0.88 -4.00 -19.82
CA SER A 145 -0.90 -4.68 -21.12
C SER A 145 -1.04 -6.17 -20.89
N ALA A 146 -2.11 -6.77 -21.40
CA ALA A 146 -2.32 -8.21 -21.34
C ALA A 146 -1.98 -8.85 -22.69
N ASN A 147 -1.23 -9.93 -22.67
CA ASN A 147 -1.15 -10.88 -23.78
C ASN A 147 -1.88 -12.18 -23.41
N LYS A 148 -1.71 -13.27 -24.16
CA LYS A 148 -2.44 -14.54 -23.94
C LYS A 148 -2.14 -15.23 -22.61
N LYS A 149 -0.98 -14.97 -21.99
CA LYS A 149 -0.52 -15.69 -20.79
C LYS A 149 0.07 -14.78 -19.72
N SER A 150 0.39 -13.54 -20.03
CA SER A 150 1.00 -12.62 -19.06
C SER A 150 0.32 -11.26 -19.04
N LEU A 151 0.47 -10.61 -17.90
CA LEU A 151 0.08 -9.23 -17.66
C LEU A 151 1.33 -8.42 -17.34
N ASP A 152 1.58 -7.38 -18.12
CA ASP A 152 2.62 -6.41 -17.85
C ASP A 152 1.98 -5.16 -17.22
N VAL A 153 2.43 -4.80 -16.02
CA VAL A 153 2.00 -3.61 -15.29
C VAL A 153 3.18 -2.67 -15.16
N ARG A 154 3.06 -1.48 -15.75
CA ARG A 154 4.12 -0.46 -15.74
C ARG A 154 3.63 0.80 -15.05
N LEU A 155 4.38 1.26 -14.05
CA LEU A 155 4.25 2.57 -13.44
C LEU A 155 5.09 3.55 -14.27
N ASN A 156 4.46 4.57 -14.85
CA ASN A 156 5.16 5.68 -15.49
C ASN A 156 5.04 6.90 -14.59
N ALA A 157 6.18 7.37 -14.08
CA ALA A 157 6.24 8.35 -13.02
C ALA A 157 7.03 9.56 -13.45
N LYS A 158 6.40 10.72 -13.34
CA LYS A 158 7.01 12.02 -13.64
C LYS A 158 7.51 12.65 -12.35
N LEU A 159 8.80 12.93 -12.27
CA LEU A 159 9.44 13.50 -11.09
C LEU A 159 9.20 15.01 -10.98
N LEU A 160 8.90 15.46 -9.76
CA LEU A 160 8.86 16.87 -9.40
C LEU A 160 10.28 17.38 -9.08
N TYR A 161 11.03 16.61 -8.30
CA TYR A 161 12.44 16.85 -8.02
C TYR A 161 13.12 15.58 -7.53
N VAL A 162 14.44 15.56 -7.66
CA VAL A 162 15.34 14.61 -6.99
C VAL A 162 16.35 15.42 -6.19
N THR A 163 16.60 15.03 -4.95
CA THR A 163 17.61 15.65 -4.10
C THR A 163 18.64 14.65 -3.62
N GLU A 164 19.86 15.13 -3.39
CA GLU A 164 20.92 14.44 -2.68
C GLU A 164 21.35 15.33 -1.51
N ASN A 165 21.26 14.85 -0.27
CA ASN A 165 21.55 15.65 0.93
C ASN A 165 20.81 17.01 0.99
N GLY A 166 19.60 17.06 0.41
CA GLY A 166 18.76 18.25 0.37
C GLY A 166 18.98 19.19 -0.82
N GLU A 167 19.99 18.96 -1.67
CA GLU A 167 20.24 19.74 -2.88
C GLU A 167 19.56 19.12 -4.10
N VAL A 168 18.84 19.92 -4.89
CA VAL A 168 18.18 19.46 -6.13
C VAL A 168 19.22 19.12 -7.20
N LEU A 169 19.16 17.89 -7.72
CA LEU A 169 20.06 17.39 -8.75
C LEU A 169 19.66 17.84 -10.16
N LYS A 170 20.65 17.98 -11.04
CA LYS A 170 20.50 18.31 -12.47
C LYS A 170 21.61 17.66 -13.30
N GLY A 171 21.40 17.53 -14.62
CA GLY A 171 22.37 17.01 -15.57
C GLY A 171 22.83 15.58 -15.23
N GLU A 172 24.11 15.28 -15.43
CA GLU A 172 24.69 13.94 -15.21
C GLU A 172 24.42 13.38 -13.80
N ARG A 173 24.38 14.24 -12.76
CA ARG A 173 24.07 13.80 -11.39
C ARG A 173 22.62 13.32 -11.25
N LEU A 174 21.70 13.96 -11.97
CA LEU A 174 20.31 13.55 -12.00
C LEU A 174 20.15 12.21 -12.74
N GLU A 175 20.88 11.99 -13.83
CA GLU A 175 20.85 10.72 -14.58
C GLU A 175 21.36 9.53 -13.74
N ALA A 176 22.45 9.74 -12.99
CA ALA A 176 22.96 8.75 -12.06
C ALA A 176 21.92 8.42 -10.96
N ALA A 177 21.31 9.44 -10.36
CA ALA A 177 20.28 9.25 -9.34
C ALA A 177 19.02 8.57 -9.90
N LEU A 178 18.60 8.91 -11.13
CA LEU A 178 17.50 8.24 -11.82
C LEU A 178 17.77 6.75 -12.03
N THR A 179 19.00 6.38 -12.36
CA THR A 179 19.40 4.98 -12.52
C THR A 179 19.26 4.22 -11.20
N ALA A 180 19.78 4.79 -10.10
CA ALA A 180 19.69 4.20 -8.77
C ALA A 180 18.23 4.07 -8.27
N LEU A 181 17.45 5.15 -8.40
CA LEU A 181 16.03 5.18 -8.01
C LEU A 181 15.19 4.19 -8.84
N ASN A 182 15.43 4.09 -10.14
CA ASN A 182 14.76 3.10 -10.98
C ASN A 182 15.13 1.67 -10.58
N SER A 183 16.41 1.38 -10.32
CA SER A 183 16.83 0.04 -9.86
C SER A 183 16.14 -0.34 -8.56
N HIS A 184 16.22 0.52 -7.55
CA HIS A 184 15.58 0.32 -6.24
C HIS A 184 14.07 0.11 -6.38
N THR A 185 13.38 0.95 -7.16
CA THR A 185 11.93 0.83 -7.34
C THR A 185 11.55 -0.48 -8.03
N ASN A 186 12.29 -0.88 -9.07
CA ASN A 186 12.02 -2.13 -9.78
C ASN A 186 12.35 -3.37 -8.93
N GLU A 187 13.38 -3.31 -8.08
CA GLU A 187 13.69 -4.36 -7.10
C GLU A 187 12.56 -4.50 -6.07
N LEU A 188 12.03 -3.40 -5.53
CA LEU A 188 10.89 -3.42 -4.62
C LEU A 188 9.63 -3.98 -5.31
N LEU A 189 9.38 -3.61 -6.56
CA LEU A 189 8.26 -4.16 -7.33
C LEU A 189 8.42 -5.67 -7.57
N ALA A 190 9.62 -6.15 -7.88
CA ALA A 190 9.89 -7.58 -8.02
C ALA A 190 9.67 -8.34 -6.69
N GLN A 191 10.13 -7.76 -5.57
CA GLN A 191 9.87 -8.33 -4.24
C GLN A 191 8.38 -8.38 -3.93
N LEU A 192 7.64 -7.29 -4.20
CA LEU A 192 6.19 -7.27 -4.02
C LEU A 192 5.49 -8.32 -4.89
N ASN A 193 5.89 -8.47 -6.16
CA ASN A 193 5.33 -9.48 -7.06
C ASN A 193 5.56 -10.91 -6.55
N SER A 194 6.79 -11.21 -6.08
CA SER A 194 7.14 -12.53 -5.55
C SER A 194 6.36 -12.89 -4.28
N LEU A 195 6.15 -11.91 -3.39
CA LEU A 195 5.37 -12.07 -2.15
C LEU A 195 3.85 -12.14 -2.39
N THR A 196 3.38 -11.65 -3.53
CA THR A 196 1.95 -11.57 -3.86
C THR A 196 1.58 -12.54 -4.98
N PHE A 197 1.58 -12.09 -6.23
CA PHE A 197 1.06 -12.84 -7.37
C PHE A 197 1.77 -14.18 -7.59
N GLU A 198 3.11 -14.21 -7.53
CA GLU A 198 3.89 -15.45 -7.72
C GLU A 198 3.66 -16.47 -6.59
N SER A 199 3.27 -15.98 -5.41
CA SER A 199 2.84 -16.78 -4.26
C SER A 199 1.34 -17.11 -4.28
N GLU A 200 0.67 -16.94 -5.41
CA GLU A 200 -0.78 -17.15 -5.61
C GLU A 200 -1.68 -16.24 -4.74
N ARG A 201 -1.19 -15.05 -4.37
CA ARG A 201 -1.92 -14.05 -3.57
C ARG A 201 -2.16 -12.81 -4.42
N ASP A 202 -3.29 -12.79 -5.12
CA ASP A 202 -3.66 -11.64 -5.95
C ASP A 202 -4.25 -10.50 -5.12
N ILE A 203 -3.36 -9.72 -4.48
CA ILE A 203 -3.73 -8.57 -3.64
C ILE A 203 -4.17 -7.38 -4.50
N PHE A 204 -3.62 -7.24 -5.70
CA PHE A 204 -3.81 -6.06 -6.56
C PHE A 204 -4.96 -6.21 -7.57
N GLY A 205 -5.65 -7.35 -7.58
CA GLY A 205 -6.79 -7.62 -8.47
C GLY A 205 -6.40 -7.81 -9.93
N PHE A 206 -5.17 -8.27 -10.20
CA PHE A 206 -4.64 -8.48 -11.55
C PHE A 206 -5.38 -9.56 -12.31
N SER A 207 -5.78 -10.64 -11.65
CA SER A 207 -6.54 -11.73 -12.26
C SER A 207 -7.91 -11.25 -12.73
N TRP A 208 -8.58 -10.44 -11.91
CA TRP A 208 -9.85 -9.83 -12.30
C TRP A 208 -9.67 -8.89 -13.50
N TRP A 209 -8.70 -7.97 -13.45
CA TRP A 209 -8.44 -7.04 -14.55
C TRP A 209 -8.13 -7.78 -15.86
N TYR A 210 -7.31 -8.83 -15.79
CA TYR A 210 -6.93 -9.65 -16.94
C TYR A 210 -8.14 -10.40 -17.53
N SER A 211 -8.97 -11.01 -16.68
CA SER A 211 -10.17 -11.75 -17.11
C SER A 211 -11.20 -10.89 -17.85
N MET A 212 -11.23 -9.58 -17.58
CA MET A 212 -12.08 -8.61 -18.27
C MET A 212 -11.59 -8.25 -19.68
N ARG A 213 -10.33 -8.58 -20.01
CA ARG A 213 -9.66 -8.22 -21.27
C ARG A 213 -9.36 -9.42 -22.17
N GLN A 214 -9.24 -10.61 -21.60
CA GLN A 214 -9.04 -11.87 -22.30
C GLN A 214 -10.33 -12.72 -22.27
N THR A 215 -10.19 -14.04 -22.38
CA THR A 215 -11.31 -14.98 -22.19
C THR A 215 -11.79 -14.93 -20.74
N ALA A 216 -13.10 -14.83 -20.55
CA ALA A 216 -13.70 -14.80 -19.21
C ALA A 216 -13.30 -16.05 -18.39
N GLY A 217 -12.78 -15.82 -17.18
CA GLY A 217 -12.38 -16.87 -16.25
C GLY A 217 -10.90 -17.28 -16.30
N GLU A 218 -10.11 -16.75 -17.23
CA GLU A 218 -8.66 -16.98 -17.24
C GLU A 218 -7.92 -16.00 -16.30
N LYS A 219 -6.95 -16.51 -15.54
CA LYS A 219 -5.96 -15.70 -14.80
C LYS A 219 -4.64 -15.67 -15.60
N PRO A 220 -3.82 -14.61 -15.50
CA PRO A 220 -2.51 -14.63 -16.12
C PRO A 220 -1.65 -15.75 -15.51
N GLU A 221 -0.81 -16.38 -16.33
CA GLU A 221 0.22 -17.32 -15.86
C GLU A 221 1.40 -16.58 -15.22
N SER A 222 1.66 -15.34 -15.63
CA SER A 222 2.66 -14.47 -15.03
C SER A 222 2.25 -13.00 -15.02
N VAL A 223 2.74 -12.27 -14.02
CA VAL A 223 2.64 -10.82 -13.93
C VAL A 223 4.04 -10.24 -13.87
N SER A 224 4.32 -9.22 -14.67
CA SER A 224 5.54 -8.42 -14.56
C SER A 224 5.18 -7.03 -14.02
N LEU A 225 5.93 -6.58 -13.02
CA LEU A 225 5.80 -5.24 -12.45
C LEU A 225 7.06 -4.44 -12.80
N SER A 226 6.88 -3.24 -13.33
CA SER A 226 7.99 -2.34 -13.64
C SER A 226 7.65 -0.89 -13.35
N CYS A 227 8.67 -0.08 -13.11
CA CYS A 227 8.57 1.36 -12.96
C CYS A 227 9.58 2.05 -13.89
N GLU A 228 9.15 3.16 -14.48
CA GLU A 228 9.99 4.09 -15.22
C GLU A 228 9.80 5.49 -14.62
N LEU A 229 10.82 5.95 -13.89
CA LEU A 229 10.94 7.30 -13.38
C LEU A 229 11.57 8.19 -14.45
N GLN A 230 10.89 9.27 -14.80
CA GLN A 230 11.37 10.27 -15.77
C GLN A 230 11.42 11.64 -15.09
N ALA A 231 12.51 12.37 -15.28
CA ALA A 231 12.60 13.78 -14.92
C ALA A 231 12.12 14.66 -16.07
N ASP A 232 11.57 15.83 -15.75
CA ASP A 232 11.43 16.89 -16.76
C ASP A 232 12.82 17.45 -17.09
N GLU A 233 13.12 17.54 -18.39
CA GLU A 233 14.30 18.23 -18.93
C GLU A 233 14.34 19.72 -18.57
#